data_AF-A0A965HI25-F1
#
_entry.id   AF-A0A965HI25-F1
#
_cell.length_a   1.000
_cell.length_b   1.000
_cell.length_c   1.000
_cell.angle_alpha   90.00
_cell.angle_beta   90.00
_cell.angle_gamma   90.00
#
_symmetry.space_group_name_H-M   'P 1'
#
loop_
_entity.id
_entity.type
_entity.pdbx_description
1 polymer ?
#
loop_
_entity_poly.entity_id
_entity_poly.type
_entity_poly.pdbx_seq_one_letter_code
_entity_poly.pdbx_strand_id
1 'polypeptide(L)'
;MPFLPILLSLFLGLTAIHAEPANEKVRFESDTNSMSKEEVKMYMGRDPDQMITPHLWRYSGNWTSTKFGEGMDTYNTVDLTFGMLTDSHKYGVTGYTWSVQ
;
A
#
# COMPACT_ATOMS: atom_id res chain seq x y z
N MET A 1 -16.22 -44.93 -6.28
CA MET A 1 -15.07 -44.00 -6.40
C MET A 1 -14.91 -43.60 -7.87
N PRO A 2 -14.55 -42.35 -8.21
CA PRO A 2 -14.88 -41.12 -7.47
C PRO A 2 -15.02 -39.83 -8.35
N PHE A 3 -15.31 -38.72 -7.66
CA PHE A 3 -15.01 -37.31 -7.98
C PHE A 3 -15.72 -36.61 -9.14
N LEU A 4 -16.74 -35.79 -8.84
CA LEU A 4 -16.74 -34.34 -9.15
C LEU A 4 -18.03 -33.65 -8.63
N PRO A 5 -18.11 -33.25 -7.35
CA PRO A 5 -18.91 -32.05 -7.08
C PRO A 5 -18.15 -30.96 -6.31
N ILE A 6 -16.83 -31.10 -6.16
CA ILE A 6 -16.05 -30.24 -5.25
C ILE A 6 -15.43 -29.03 -5.94
N LEU A 7 -15.40 -28.98 -7.28
CA LEU A 7 -14.70 -27.89 -7.98
C LEU A 7 -15.50 -26.58 -8.10
N LEU A 8 -16.79 -26.57 -7.79
CA LEU A 8 -17.64 -25.37 -7.96
C LEU A 8 -17.75 -24.50 -6.69
N SER A 9 -17.26 -24.98 -5.55
CA SER A 9 -17.44 -24.29 -4.26
C SER A 9 -16.24 -23.47 -3.79
N LEU A 10 -15.13 -23.44 -4.54
CA LEU A 10 -13.90 -22.73 -4.12
C LEU A 10 -13.74 -21.34 -4.74
N PHE A 11 -14.70 -20.86 -5.54
CA PHE A 11 -14.67 -19.50 -6.11
C PHE A 11 -15.49 -18.46 -5.31
N LEU A 12 -16.19 -18.87 -4.23
CA LEU A 12 -16.87 -17.94 -3.33
C LEU A 12 -15.99 -17.46 -2.15
N GLY A 13 -14.71 -17.86 -2.11
CA GLY A 13 -13.80 -17.55 -1.00
C GLY A 13 -13.07 -16.20 -1.10
N LEU A 14 -13.18 -15.46 -2.20
CA LEU A 14 -12.64 -14.10 -2.30
C LEU A 14 -13.78 -13.09 -2.23
N THR A 15 -14.46 -13.04 -1.10
CA THR A 15 -14.85 -11.72 -0.58
C THR A 15 -13.55 -10.98 -0.29
N ALA A 16 -12.96 -10.41 -1.35
CA ALA A 16 -11.99 -9.36 -1.24
C ALA A 16 -12.71 -8.24 -0.49
N ILE A 17 -12.59 -8.28 0.82
CA ILE A 17 -12.65 -7.10 1.64
C ILE A 17 -11.51 -6.26 1.06
N HIS A 18 -11.82 -5.43 0.06
CA HIS A 18 -10.99 -4.30 -0.30
C HIS A 18 -10.99 -3.44 0.96
N ALA A 19 -10.15 -3.81 1.92
CA ALA A 19 -9.84 -2.97 3.05
C ALA A 19 -9.36 -1.67 2.42
N GLU A 20 -10.02 -0.57 2.77
CA GLU A 20 -9.55 0.74 2.34
C GLU A 20 -8.08 0.87 2.78
N PRO A 21 -7.22 1.50 1.97
CA PRO A 21 -5.84 1.75 2.36
C PRO A 21 -5.79 2.42 3.73
N ALA A 22 -4.79 2.07 4.54
CA ALA A 22 -4.68 2.62 5.89
C ALA A 22 -4.61 4.15 5.85
N ASN A 23 -5.49 4.80 6.61
CA ASN A 23 -5.46 6.26 6.84
C ASN A 23 -4.35 6.62 7.85
N GLU A 24 -4.03 5.74 8.80
CA GLU A 24 -2.92 6.00 9.71
C GLU A 24 -1.57 5.83 8.98
N LYS A 25 -0.74 6.88 8.99
CA LYS A 25 0.58 6.92 8.36
C LYS A 25 1.46 5.72 8.74
N VAL A 26 1.57 5.43 10.04
CA VAL A 26 2.44 4.35 10.54
C VAL A 26 1.96 2.98 10.07
N ARG A 27 0.63 2.80 10.04
CA ARG A 27 0.03 1.57 9.53
C ARG A 27 0.27 1.42 8.04
N PHE A 28 0.11 2.50 7.27
CA PHE A 28 0.39 2.52 5.85
C PHE A 28 1.85 2.13 5.54
N GLU A 29 2.81 2.73 6.24
CA GLU A 29 4.23 2.43 6.08
C GLU A 29 4.56 0.98 6.45
N SER A 30 3.92 0.47 7.51
CA SER A 30 4.08 -0.92 7.96
C SER A 30 3.50 -1.92 6.96
N ASP A 31 2.32 -1.65 6.42
CA ASP A 31 1.63 -2.56 5.49
C ASP A 31 2.35 -2.58 4.12
N THR A 32 2.86 -1.43 3.68
CA THR A 32 3.44 -1.28 2.34
C THR A 32 4.96 -1.43 2.28
N ASN A 33 5.63 -1.58 3.44
CA ASN A 33 7.06 -1.85 3.45
C ASN A 33 7.32 -3.13 2.64
N SER A 34 8.37 -3.12 1.83
CA SER A 34 8.74 -4.23 0.94
C SER A 34 7.79 -4.59 -0.22
N MET A 35 6.66 -3.90 -0.37
CA MET A 35 5.77 -4.13 -1.52
C MET A 35 6.42 -3.71 -2.84
N SER A 36 6.19 -4.48 -3.89
CA SER A 36 6.48 -4.09 -5.27
C SER A 36 5.51 -2.99 -5.71
N LYS A 37 5.76 -2.44 -6.90
CA LYS A 37 4.86 -1.45 -7.52
C LYS A 37 3.45 -1.99 -7.74
N GLU A 38 3.35 -3.23 -8.21
CA GLU A 38 2.08 -3.90 -8.47
C GLU A 38 1.35 -4.19 -7.17
N GLU A 39 2.06 -4.64 -6.14
CA GLU A 39 1.50 -4.86 -4.80
C GLU A 39 0.98 -3.55 -4.19
N VAL A 40 1.71 -2.44 -4.35
CA VAL A 40 1.24 -1.11 -3.92
C VAL A 40 -0.04 -0.70 -4.66
N LYS A 41 -0.13 -0.89 -5.98
CA LYS A 41 -1.36 -0.58 -6.74
C LYS A 41 -2.56 -1.40 -6.25
N MET A 42 -2.34 -2.69 -5.99
CA MET A 42 -3.37 -3.58 -5.45
C MET A 42 -3.81 -3.11 -4.06
N TYR A 43 -2.85 -2.77 -3.18
CA TYR A 43 -3.14 -2.22 -1.85
C TYR A 43 -3.93 -0.92 -1.93
N MET A 44 -3.51 0.00 -2.80
CA MET A 44 -4.17 1.29 -3.00
C MET A 44 -5.53 1.18 -3.71
N GLY A 45 -5.78 0.05 -4.38
CA GLY A 45 -6.93 -0.13 -5.27
C GLY A 45 -6.91 0.79 -6.50
N ARG A 46 -5.77 1.42 -6.81
CA ARG A 46 -5.63 2.42 -7.88
C ARG A 46 -4.16 2.65 -8.29
N ASP A 47 -4.00 3.21 -9.48
CA ASP A 47 -2.73 3.78 -9.96
C ASP A 47 -2.31 5.04 -9.16
N PRO A 48 -1.01 5.40 -9.16
CA PRO A 48 -0.56 6.65 -8.56
C PRO A 48 -1.17 7.85 -9.27
N ASP A 49 -1.45 8.92 -8.51
CA ASP A 49 -1.95 10.17 -9.09
C ASP A 49 -0.89 10.81 -9.99
N GLN A 50 0.38 10.66 -9.62
CA GLN A 50 1.50 11.14 -10.42
C GLN A 50 2.68 10.17 -10.37
N MET A 51 3.16 9.77 -11.54
CA MET A 51 4.44 9.09 -11.70
C MET A 51 5.53 10.12 -11.96
N ILE A 52 6.11 10.68 -10.90
CA ILE A 52 7.13 11.74 -10.99
C ILE A 52 8.38 11.21 -11.73
N THR A 53 8.80 9.99 -11.37
CA THR A 53 9.80 9.22 -12.12
C THR A 53 9.37 7.75 -12.12
N PRO A 54 10.05 6.87 -12.89
CA PRO A 54 9.83 5.43 -12.77
C PRO A 54 10.02 4.90 -11.34
N HIS A 55 10.79 5.58 -10.48
CA HIS A 55 11.12 5.11 -9.13
C HIS A 55 10.49 5.96 -8.02
N LEU A 56 9.67 6.95 -8.38
CA LEU A 56 9.05 7.89 -7.44
C LEU A 56 7.60 8.15 -7.83
N TRP A 57 6.67 7.65 -7.03
CA TRP A 57 5.23 7.75 -7.30
C TRP A 57 4.53 8.53 -6.19
N ARG A 58 3.58 9.38 -6.56
CA ARG A 58 2.77 10.17 -5.63
C ARG A 58 1.35 9.61 -5.55
N TYR A 59 0.87 9.50 -4.33
CA TYR A 59 -0.53 9.27 -4.00
C TYR A 59 -1.06 10.42 -3.15
N SER A 60 -2.25 10.89 -3.48
CA SER A 60 -3.06 11.84 -2.73
C SER A 60 -4.09 11.08 -1.90
N GLY A 61 -4.45 11.63 -0.75
CA GLY A 61 -5.34 10.96 0.19
C GLY A 61 -5.48 11.80 1.45
N ASN A 62 -5.99 11.19 2.51
CA ASN A 62 -6.04 11.82 3.81
C ASN A 62 -5.43 10.83 4.79
N TRP A 63 -4.27 11.17 5.33
CA TRP A 63 -3.58 10.36 6.31
C TRP A 63 -3.38 11.12 7.60
N THR A 64 -3.43 10.38 8.70
CA THR A 64 -3.27 10.90 10.05
C THR A 64 -2.06 10.27 10.71
N SER A 65 -1.37 11.02 11.55
CA SER A 65 -0.31 10.48 12.41
C SER A 65 -0.49 11.03 13.82
N THR A 66 -0.63 10.11 14.77
CA THR A 66 -0.68 10.48 16.19
C THR A 66 0.73 10.51 16.72
N LYS A 67 1.28 11.71 16.93
CA LYS A 67 2.57 11.85 17.61
C LYS A 67 2.28 11.75 19.12
N PHE A 68 2.88 10.78 19.80
CA PHE A 68 2.67 10.59 21.24
C PHE A 68 2.87 11.93 21.99
N GLY A 69 1.76 12.50 22.50
CA GLY A 69 1.76 13.68 23.36
C GLY A 69 1.69 15.06 22.70
N GLU A 70 1.68 15.18 21.36
CA GLU A 70 1.83 16.51 20.70
C GLU A 70 0.76 16.88 19.65
N GLY A 71 -0.18 15.99 19.33
CA GLY A 71 -1.29 16.28 18.40
C GLY A 71 -1.38 15.30 17.23
N MET A 72 -2.45 15.44 16.42
CA MET A 72 -2.68 14.66 15.21
C MET A 72 -2.19 15.46 14.01
N ASP A 73 -1.10 15.02 13.38
CA ASP A 73 -0.66 15.56 12.09
C ASP A 73 -1.53 14.96 10.98
N THR A 74 -1.86 15.79 9.99
CA THR A 74 -2.54 15.34 8.77
C THR A 74 -1.63 15.51 7.56
N TYR A 75 -1.75 14.58 6.61
CA TYR A 75 -1.03 14.60 5.36
C TYR A 75 -2.01 14.35 4.22
N ASN A 76 -1.85 15.09 3.13
CA ASN A 76 -2.72 14.92 1.96
C ASN A 76 -2.01 14.24 0.78
N THR A 77 -0.70 14.04 0.87
CA THR A 77 0.11 13.37 -0.15
C THR A 77 1.20 12.52 0.46
N VAL A 78 1.52 11.41 -0.22
CA VAL A 78 2.68 10.55 0.04
C VAL A 78 3.42 10.24 -1.26
N ASP A 79 4.73 10.47 -1.25
CA ASP A 79 5.64 10.03 -2.31
C ASP A 79 6.35 8.74 -1.89
N LEU A 80 6.14 7.69 -2.68
CA LEU A 80 6.75 6.38 -2.51
C LEU A 80 7.98 6.26 -3.40
N THR A 81 9.12 6.01 -2.78
CA THR A 81 10.37 5.71 -3.48
C THR A 81 10.52 4.20 -3.62
N PHE A 82 10.87 3.74 -4.82
CA PHE A 82 11.07 2.32 -5.13
C PHE A 82 12.52 1.99 -5.48
N GLY A 83 13.06 0.94 -4.90
CA GLY A 83 14.45 0.53 -5.08
C GLY A 83 14.70 -0.91 -4.67
N MET A 84 15.97 -1.31 -4.67
CA MET A 84 16.40 -2.61 -4.15
C MET A 84 16.43 -2.56 -2.62
N LEU A 85 15.72 -3.48 -1.98
CA LEU A 85 15.75 -3.67 -0.53
C LEU A 85 17.03 -4.40 -0.14
N THR A 86 17.75 -3.88 0.85
CA THR A 86 19.04 -4.44 1.30
C THR A 86 18.89 -5.83 1.90
N ASP A 87 17.79 -6.09 2.60
CA ASP A 87 17.66 -7.28 3.43
C ASP A 87 17.12 -8.47 2.63
N SER A 88 16.24 -8.21 1.66
CA SER A 88 15.55 -9.24 0.88
C SER A 88 16.04 -9.37 -0.56
N HIS A 89 16.87 -8.45 -1.04
CA HIS A 89 17.24 -8.33 -2.47
C HIS A 89 16.02 -8.27 -3.41
N LYS A 90 14.85 -7.89 -2.90
CA LYS A 90 13.62 -7.68 -3.68
C LYS A 90 13.53 -6.20 -4.06
N TYR A 91 13.01 -5.93 -5.25
CA TYR A 91 12.65 -4.57 -5.65
C TYR A 91 11.30 -4.17 -5.02
N GLY A 92 11.27 -3.08 -4.26
CA GLY A 92 10.06 -2.64 -3.54
C GLY A 92 10.16 -1.23 -2.97
N VAL A 93 9.23 -0.87 -2.09
CA VAL A 93 9.20 0.45 -1.42
C VAL A 93 10.39 0.60 -0.48
N THR A 94 11.20 1.63 -0.71
CA THR A 94 12.40 1.96 0.07
C THR A 94 12.27 3.25 0.88
N GLY A 95 11.22 4.04 0.65
CA GLY A 95 11.05 5.30 1.38
C GLY A 95 9.70 5.97 1.16
N TYR A 96 9.34 6.82 2.11
CA TYR A 96 8.10 7.58 2.16
C TYR A 96 8.42 9.05 2.42
N THR A 97 7.88 9.94 1.60
CA THR A 97 7.89 11.39 1.89
C THR A 97 6.46 11.87 2.01
N TRP A 98 6.09 12.35 3.19
CA TRP A 98 4.75 12.82 3.51
C TRP A 98 4.67 14.34 3.40
N SER A 99 3.58 14.87 2.88
CA SER A 99 3.42 16.31 2.69
C SER A 99 1.97 16.80 2.85
N VAL A 100 1.86 18.09 3.14
CA VAL A 100 0.63 18.87 3.09
C VAL A 100 0.80 19.85 1.94
N GLN A 101 0.00 19.68 0.87
CA GLN A 101 -0.05 20.56 -0.29
C GLN A 101 -1.28 21.47 -0.27
#